data_AF-A0A2S6MZT4-F1
#
_entry.id   AF-A0A2S6MZT4-F1
#
_cell.length_a   1.000
_cell.length_b   1.000
_cell.length_c   1.000
_cell.angle_alpha   90.00
_cell.angle_beta   90.00
_cell.angle_gamma   90.00
#
_symmetry.space_group_name_H-M   'P 1'
#
loop_
_entity.id
_entity.type
_entity.pdbx_description
1 polymer ?
#
loop_
_entity_poly.entity_id
_entity_poly.type
_entity_poly.pdbx_seq_one_letter_code
_entity_poly.pdbx_strand_id
1 'polypeptide(L)' 'MEAKGEVYKLADIAQFPGAYGQARYGFAFGTKSAGDLWLQNEAGVIMHLHAKREGLVLSLGGDAVVISMQ' A
#
# COMPACT_ATOMS: atom_id res chain seq x y z
N MET A 1 -2.98 8.46 -13.77
CA MET A 1 -3.30 8.28 -12.34
C MET A 1 -1.98 8.18 -11.60
N GLU A 2 -1.72 9.08 -10.66
CA GLU A 2 -0.50 9.05 -9.83
C GLU A 2 -0.92 8.81 -8.38
N ALA A 3 -0.23 7.89 -7.71
CA ALA A 3 -0.33 7.69 -6.27
C ALA A 3 1.05 7.94 -5.65
N LYS A 4 1.08 8.56 -4.48
CA LYS A 4 2.30 8.82 -3.69
C LYS A 4 2.08 8.31 -2.29
N GLY A 5 3.16 7.96 -1.61
CA GLY A 5 3.05 7.28 -0.34
C GLY A 5 4.37 6.97 0.31
N GLU A 6 4.30 6.54 1.56
CA GLU A 6 5.44 6.14 2.36
C GLU A 6 5.66 4.63 2.34
N VAL A 7 6.92 4.24 2.56
CA VAL A 7 7.34 2.86 2.68
C VAL A 7 7.94 2.65 4.07
N TYR A 8 7.44 1.65 4.80
CA TYR A 8 7.88 1.31 6.14
C TYR A 8 8.46 -0.11 6.17
N LYS A 9 9.28 -0.38 7.19
CA LYS A 9 9.97 -1.67 7.40
C LYS A 9 10.85 -2.13 6.22
N LEU A 10 11.32 -1.19 5.40
CA LEU A 10 12.28 -1.47 4.34
C LEU A 10 13.69 -1.49 4.94
N ALA A 11 14.24 -2.69 5.18
CA ALA A 11 15.61 -2.83 5.67
C ALA A 11 16.63 -2.86 4.52
N ASP A 12 16.23 -3.38 3.36
CA ASP A 12 17.04 -3.44 2.14
C ASP A 12 16.16 -3.10 0.93
N ILE A 13 16.67 -2.26 0.02
CA ILE A 13 15.95 -1.84 -1.20
C ILE A 13 15.54 -3.03 -2.07
N ALA A 14 16.29 -4.13 -2.05
CA ALA A 14 15.97 -5.35 -2.79
C ALA A 14 14.70 -6.06 -2.28
N GLN A 15 14.23 -5.71 -1.07
CA GLN A 15 12.97 -6.22 -0.51
C GLN A 15 11.75 -5.46 -1.01
N PHE A 16 11.94 -4.34 -1.71
CA PHE A 16 10.84 -3.50 -2.15
C PHE A 16 10.03 -4.09 -3.31
N PRO A 17 10.63 -4.65 -4.38
CA PRO A 17 9.87 -5.28 -5.47
C PRO A 17 9.10 -6.52 -5.00
N GLY A 18 8.01 -6.84 -5.70
CA GLY A 18 7.21 -8.06 -5.45
C GLY A 18 5.72 -7.79 -5.34
N ALA A 19 4.97 -8.81 -4.94
CA ALA A 19 3.53 -8.75 -4.77
C ALA A 19 3.14 -8.14 -3.42
N TYR A 20 2.23 -7.17 -3.46
CA TYR A 20 1.69 -6.45 -2.32
C TYR A 20 0.19 -6.74 -2.20
N GLY A 21 -0.21 -7.35 -1.08
CA GLY A 21 -1.61 -7.59 -0.76
C GLY A 21 -2.17 -6.53 0.18
N GLN A 22 -3.50 -6.38 0.21
CA GLN A 22 -4.15 -5.53 1.21
C GLN A 22 -3.86 -6.05 2.62
N ALA A 23 -3.15 -5.24 3.39
CA ALA A 23 -2.86 -5.57 4.77
C ALA A 23 -4.11 -5.32 5.61
N ARG A 24 -4.68 -6.39 6.18
CA ARG A 24 -5.77 -6.31 7.16
C ARG A 24 -5.20 -5.89 8.51
N TYR A 25 -4.70 -4.66 8.60
CA TYR A 25 -4.37 -4.06 9.89
C TYR A 25 -5.67 -3.88 10.67
N GLY A 26 -5.88 -4.74 11.67
CA GLY A 26 -7.05 -4.71 12.53
C GLY A 26 -7.21 -3.34 13.18
N PHE A 27 -8.28 -2.64 12.81
CA PHE A 27 -9.13 -1.77 13.62
C PHE A 27 -8.54 -0.85 14.72
N ALA A 28 -7.27 -0.44 14.66
CA ALA A 28 -6.67 0.45 15.65
C ALA A 28 -6.20 1.82 15.11
N PHE A 29 -6.53 2.15 13.84
CA PHE A 29 -6.31 3.49 13.30
C PHE A 29 -7.68 4.13 13.01
N GLY A 30 -8.30 4.68 14.06
CA GLY A 30 -9.64 5.30 14.06
C GLY A 30 -9.78 6.57 13.22
N THR A 31 -8.91 6.79 12.24
CA THR A 31 -8.89 7.96 11.34
C THR A 31 -8.63 7.56 9.89
N LYS A 32 -8.83 6.29 9.49
CA LYS A 32 -8.69 5.87 8.09
C LYS A 32 -9.64 6.68 7.21
N SER A 33 -9.09 7.68 6.54
CA SER A 33 -9.75 8.42 5.47
C SER A 33 -10.05 7.43 4.34
N ALA A 34 -11.21 7.56 3.71
CA ALA A 34 -11.69 6.67 2.65
C ALA A 34 -10.81 6.60 1.37
N GLY A 35 -9.58 7.14 1.39
CA GLY A 35 -8.65 7.18 0.26
C GLY A 35 -7.25 6.63 0.54
N ASP A 36 -6.98 6.08 1.74
CA ASP A 36 -5.67 5.51 2.09
C ASP A 36 -5.63 4.00 1.83
N LEU A 37 -4.62 3.54 1.09
CA LEU A 37 -4.41 2.12 0.79
C LEU A 37 -3.15 1.62 1.49
N TRP A 38 -3.32 0.59 2.33
CA TRP A 38 -2.24 -0.03 3.07
C TRP A 38 -1.96 -1.42 2.51
N LEU A 39 -0.72 -1.65 2.09
CA LEU A 39 -0.29 -2.87 1.46
C LEU A 39 0.93 -3.46 2.16
N GLN A 40 1.08 -4.77 2.09
CA GLN A 40 2.25 -5.47 2.60
C GLN A 40 2.69 -6.57 1.63
N ASN A 41 4.00 -6.71 1.42
CA ASN A 41 4.57 -7.80 0.64
C ASN A 41 5.08 -8.95 1.54
N GLU A 42 5.56 -10.02 0.91
CA GLU A 42 6.06 -11.21 1.62
C GLU A 42 7.31 -10.95 2.48
N ALA A 43 8.14 -9.96 2.10
CA ALA A 43 9.28 -9.52 2.89
C ALA A 43 8.86 -8.69 4.14
N GLY A 44 7.57 -8.39 4.29
CA GLY A 44 7.02 -7.62 5.39
C GLY A 44 7.13 -6.10 5.22
N VAL A 45 7.57 -5.63 4.05
CA VAL A 45 7.61 -4.21 3.68
C VAL A 45 6.18 -3.69 3.56
N ILE A 46 5.93 -2.51 4.11
CA ILE A 46 4.60 -1.89 4.18
C ILE A 46 4.58 -0.66 3.29
N MET A 47 3.57 -0.54 2.43
CA MET A 47 3.34 0.63 1.61
C MET A 47 2.02 1.30 2.02
N HIS A 48 2.07 2.60 2.28
CA HIS A 48 0.88 3.42 2.50
C HIS A 48 0.74 4.36 1.32
N LEU A 49 -0.23 4.12 0.45
CA LEU A 49 -0.53 4.97 -0.69
C LEU A 49 -1.66 5.94 -0.35
N HIS A 50 -1.43 7.22 -0.62
CA HIS A 50 -2.43 8.26 -0.53
C HIS A 50 -3.06 8.46 -1.92
N ALA A 51 -4.35 8.13 -2.06
CA ALA A 51 -5.11 8.50 -3.25
C ALA A 51 -5.40 10.00 -3.22
N LYS A 52 -5.03 10.73 -4.28
CA LYS A 52 -5.45 12.13 -4.42
C LYS A 52 -6.95 12.17 -4.71
N ARG A 53 -7.71 12.86 -3.85
CA ARG A 53 -9.17 12.90 -3.89
C ARG A 53 -9.68 13.80 -5.03
N GLU A 54 -9.82 13.20 -6.21
CA GLU A 54 -10.67 13.68 -7.33
C GLU A 54 -11.89 12.75 -7.48
N GLY A 55 -12.46 12.27 -6.37
CA GLY A 55 -13.59 11.33 -6.38
C GLY A 55 -13.23 9.86 -6.58
N LEU A 56 -11.94 9.50 -6.58
CA LEU A 56 -11.47 8.12 -6.72
C LEU A 56 -11.15 7.50 -5.35
N VAL A 57 -11.80 6.37 -5.04
CA VAL A 57 -11.42 5.46 -3.95
C VAL A 57 -10.52 4.38 -4.54
N LEU A 58 -9.30 4.21 -4.00
CA LEU A 58 -8.45 3.07 -4.34
C LEU A 58 -8.91 1.84 -3.55
N SER A 59 -9.72 0.99 -4.18
CA SER A 59 -9.99 -0.36 -3.67
C SER A 59 -9.34 -1.41 -4.55
N LEU A 60 -8.45 -2.22 -4.00
CA LEU A 60 -8.06 -3.48 -4.62
C LEU A 60 -9.10 -4.53 -4.23
N GLY A 61 -9.97 -4.92 -5.15
CA GLY A 61 -10.98 -5.94 -4.87
C GLY A 61 -10.32 -7.30 -4.71
N GLY A 62 -9.86 -7.67 -3.51
CA GLY A 62 -9.24 -8.98 -3.22
C GLY A 62 -7.89 -9.28 -3.90
N ASP A 63 -7.54 -8.52 -4.94
CA ASP A 63 -6.34 -8.72 -5.75
C ASP A 63 -5.09 -8.07 -5.15
N ALA A 64 -3.92 -8.60 -5.52
CA ALA A 64 -2.61 -8.07 -5.17
C ALA A 64 -2.06 -7.13 -6.26
N VAL A 65 -1.21 -6.18 -5.88
CA VAL A 65 -0.46 -5.30 -6.81
C VAL A 65 0.99 -5.78 -6.88
N VAL A 66 1.54 -5.92 -8.09
CA VAL A 66 2.95 -6.25 -8.28
C VAL A 66 3.76 -4.98 -8.54
N ILE A 67 4.81 -4.77 -7.75
CA ILE A 67 5.71 -3.62 -7.86
C ILE A 67 7.04 -4.09 -8.47
N SER A 68 7.52 -3.36 -9.48
CA SER A 68 8.82 -3.56 -10.11
C SER A 68 9.67 -2.29 -10.02
N MET A 69 10.98 -2.46 -10.10
CA MET A 69 11.96 -1.37 -10.19
C MET A 69 12.69 -1.47 -11.54
N GLN A 70 13.16 -0.34 -12.04
CA GLN A 70 13.94 -0.22 -13.28
C GLN A 70 15.32 0.35 -12.95
#